data_AF-A0A9D6TV23-F1
#
_entry.id   AF-A0A9D6TV23-F1
#
_cell.length_a   1.000
_cell.length_b   1.000
_cell.length_c   1.000
_cell.angle_alpha   90.00
_cell.angle_beta   90.00
_cell.angle_gamma   90.00
#
_symmetry.space_group_name_H-M   'P 1'
#
loop_
_entity.id
_entity.type
_entity.pdbx_description
1 polymer ?
#
loop_
_entity_poly.entity_id
_entity_poly.type
_entity_poly.pdbx_seq_one_letter_code
_entity_poly.pdbx_strand_id
1 'polypeptide(L)'
;MGLDLGIHPPNPVPVATVILTRPGALSGALRVGGRVEPLHALKVTGAGMHRIWTAAGRPKGAPRPPDPAEHERWSRAIGALGLETWLRLRELHYAIVGVGRTGSLLATSLARLGAQSLTLIDPDRLEIHNVDAMDGVRVADVGRAKVDALRDSLAEVSASPERLTALAASVTSVRALVAAKAADVLIASVDTDAARLSCATIAALYAKPLLDIGTGVHGVGDGRRLGADVRLVVPGDRCLLCLGA
;
A
#
# COMPACT_ATOMS: atom_id res chain seq x y z
N MET A 1 -4.89 -22.16 43.84
CA MET A 1 -5.79 -21.02 43.69
C MET A 1 -5.16 -20.09 42.65
N GLY A 2 -5.48 -20.30 41.38
CA GLY A 2 -4.91 -19.51 40.28
C GLY A 2 -5.67 -18.19 40.16
N LEU A 3 -4.94 -17.08 40.17
CA LEU A 3 -5.48 -15.76 39.87
C LEU A 3 -5.87 -15.71 38.39
N ASP A 4 -7.17 -15.92 38.12
CA ASP A 4 -7.77 -15.54 36.86
C ASP A 4 -7.88 -14.01 36.85
N LEU A 5 -6.99 -13.36 36.11
CA LEU A 5 -6.89 -11.90 36.04
C LEU A 5 -8.01 -11.26 35.20
N GLY A 6 -8.98 -12.03 34.70
CA GLY A 6 -10.13 -11.49 33.96
C GLY A 6 -9.75 -10.75 32.68
N ILE A 7 -8.51 -10.88 32.20
CA ILE A 7 -8.03 -10.29 30.95
C ILE A 7 -8.38 -11.25 29.82
N HIS A 8 -9.66 -11.41 29.54
CA HIS A 8 -10.07 -11.96 28.25
C HIS A 8 -9.92 -10.85 27.22
N PRO A 9 -9.05 -10.99 26.20
CA PRO A 9 -8.99 -9.99 25.14
C PRO A 9 -10.40 -9.85 24.54
N PRO A 10 -10.98 -8.64 24.47
CA PRO A 10 -12.38 -8.41 24.12
C PRO A 10 -12.72 -8.78 22.66
N ASN A 11 -11.78 -9.36 21.92
CA ASN A 11 -11.96 -9.84 20.57
C ASN A 11 -11.09 -11.08 20.36
N PRO A 12 -11.62 -12.22 19.90
CA PRO A 12 -10.80 -13.40 19.64
C PRO A 12 -9.78 -13.03 18.57
N VAL A 13 -8.49 -13.10 18.92
CA VAL A 13 -7.40 -12.87 17.98
C VAL A 13 -7.62 -13.79 16.77
N PRO A 14 -7.57 -13.27 15.52
CA PRO A 14 -7.67 -14.12 14.34
C PRO A 14 -6.61 -15.21 14.37
N VAL A 15 -7.02 -16.47 14.29
CA VAL A 15 -6.10 -17.61 14.22
C VAL A 15 -6.22 -18.23 12.84
N ALA A 16 -5.12 -18.27 12.10
CA ALA A 16 -5.04 -19.03 10.86
C ALA A 16 -4.35 -20.36 11.11
N THR A 17 -4.96 -21.46 10.64
CA THR A 17 -4.32 -22.77 10.56
C THR A 17 -3.95 -23.03 9.11
N VAL A 18 -2.69 -23.38 8.88
CA VAL A 18 -2.14 -23.69 7.56
C VAL A 18 -1.63 -25.13 7.58
N ILE A 19 -2.07 -25.93 6.63
CA ILE A 19 -1.62 -27.31 6.41
C ILE A 19 -0.92 -27.34 5.06
N LEU A 20 0.39 -27.56 5.11
CA LEU A 20 1.21 -27.83 3.94
C LEU A 20 1.00 -29.30 3.55
N THR A 21 0.42 -29.55 2.39
CA THR A 21 0.22 -30.91 1.87
C THR A 21 1.34 -31.25 0.88
N ARG A 22 1.11 -32.17 -0.09
CA ARG A 22 2.12 -32.53 -1.12
C ARG A 22 2.72 -31.27 -1.78
N PRO A 23 3.91 -31.34 -2.41
CA PRO A 23 4.60 -30.16 -2.95
C PRO A 23 3.64 -29.26 -3.76
N GLY A 24 3.46 -28.02 -3.28
CA GLY A 24 2.64 -26.99 -3.93
C GLY A 24 1.15 -26.93 -3.54
N ALA A 25 0.64 -27.85 -2.72
CA ALA A 25 -0.77 -27.84 -2.29
C ALA A 25 -0.93 -27.40 -0.82
N LEU A 26 -1.82 -26.45 -0.58
CA LEU A 26 -2.08 -25.86 0.73
C LEU A 26 -3.57 -25.87 1.07
N SER A 27 -3.90 -26.15 2.32
CA SER A 27 -5.25 -26.02 2.86
C SER A 27 -5.19 -25.36 4.24
N GLY A 28 -6.31 -24.82 4.71
CA GLY A 28 -6.34 -24.15 5.98
C GLY A 28 -7.68 -23.54 6.31
N ALA A 29 -7.78 -22.98 7.51
CA ALA A 29 -8.94 -22.26 7.96
C ALA A 29 -8.52 -21.02 8.75
N LEU A 30 -9.30 -19.95 8.64
CA LEU A 30 -9.20 -18.74 9.44
C LEU A 30 -10.33 -18.75 10.48
N ARG A 31 -9.97 -18.61 11.75
CA ARG A 31 -10.93 -18.46 12.84
C ARG A 31 -10.95 -17.01 13.32
N VAL A 32 -12.09 -16.34 13.17
CA VAL A 32 -12.33 -14.95 13.63
C VAL A 32 -13.66 -14.90 14.37
N GLY A 33 -13.69 -14.39 15.61
CA GLY A 33 -14.96 -14.19 16.32
C GLY A 33 -15.78 -15.47 16.54
N GLY A 34 -15.12 -16.64 16.66
CA GLY A 34 -15.78 -17.95 16.77
C GLY A 34 -16.25 -18.57 15.45
N ARG A 35 -16.21 -17.83 14.34
CA ARG A 35 -16.48 -18.35 12.99
C ARG A 35 -15.23 -18.95 12.40
N VAL A 36 -15.37 -20.09 11.72
CA VAL A 36 -14.29 -20.75 10.98
C VAL A 36 -14.61 -20.65 9.50
N GLU A 37 -13.72 -20.00 8.75
CA GLU A 37 -13.85 -19.80 7.31
C GLU A 37 -12.68 -20.48 6.58
N PRO A 38 -12.87 -21.00 5.35
CA PRO A 38 -11.77 -21.54 4.58
C PRO A 38 -10.68 -20.49 4.33
N LEU A 39 -9.42 -20.86 4.55
CA LEU A 39 -8.30 -20.02 4.15
C LEU A 39 -8.20 -20.07 2.63
N HIS A 40 -8.40 -18.96 1.93
CA HIS A 40 -8.39 -18.94 0.45
C HIS A 40 -7.00 -18.78 -0.17
N ALA A 41 -6.12 -18.02 0.48
CA ALA A 41 -4.77 -17.79 -0.01
C ALA A 41 -3.80 -17.42 1.11
N LEU A 42 -2.51 -17.64 0.85
CA LEU A 42 -1.41 -17.05 1.58
C LEU A 42 -0.65 -16.09 0.68
N LYS A 43 -0.31 -14.92 1.21
CA LYS A 43 0.69 -14.03 0.58
C LYS A 43 2.00 -14.21 1.33
N VAL A 44 3.04 -14.57 0.59
CA VAL A 44 4.39 -14.72 1.12
C VAL A 44 5.13 -13.42 0.92
N THR A 45 5.54 -12.81 2.04
CA THR A 45 6.36 -11.60 2.03
C THR A 45 7.80 -11.94 1.66
N GLY A 46 8.35 -11.29 0.63
CA GLY A 46 9.71 -11.52 0.16
C GLY A 46 9.84 -11.34 -1.35
N ALA A 47 10.94 -11.85 -1.92
CA ALA A 47 11.18 -11.80 -3.35
C ALA A 47 9.99 -12.37 -4.13
N GLY A 48 9.44 -11.58 -5.05
CA GLY A 48 8.32 -11.97 -5.90
C GLY A 48 6.92 -11.87 -5.27
N MET A 49 6.78 -11.56 -3.98
CA MET A 49 5.50 -11.37 -3.26
C MET A 49 4.43 -12.41 -3.64
N HIS A 50 4.80 -13.68 -3.54
CA HIS A 50 4.00 -14.78 -4.09
C HIS A 50 2.65 -14.92 -3.38
N ARG A 51 1.59 -15.18 -4.16
CA ARG A 51 0.27 -15.57 -3.66
C ARG A 51 0.03 -17.04 -3.97
N ILE A 52 -0.17 -17.84 -2.93
CA ILE A 52 -0.46 -19.27 -3.01
C ILE A 52 -1.95 -19.46 -2.72
N TRP A 53 -2.70 -19.93 -3.72
CA TRP A 53 -4.12 -20.26 -3.58
C TRP A 53 -4.29 -21.63 -2.94
N THR A 54 -5.29 -21.78 -2.07
CA THR A 54 -5.61 -23.07 -1.45
C THR A 54 -6.62 -23.86 -2.28
N ALA A 55 -6.86 -25.11 -1.87
CA ALA A 55 -7.92 -25.94 -2.43
C ALA A 55 -9.34 -25.34 -2.29
N ALA A 56 -9.53 -24.36 -1.39
CA ALA A 56 -10.79 -23.63 -1.27
C ALA A 56 -11.11 -22.74 -2.49
N GLY A 57 -10.18 -22.64 -3.44
CA GLY A 57 -10.36 -21.93 -4.71
C GLY A 57 -10.17 -20.42 -4.59
N ARG A 58 -10.23 -19.76 -5.76
CA ARG A 58 -10.17 -18.30 -5.85
C ARG A 58 -11.53 -17.69 -5.48
N PRO A 59 -11.61 -16.77 -4.51
CA PRO A 59 -12.86 -16.09 -4.20
C PRO A 59 -13.35 -15.27 -5.40
N LYS A 60 -14.65 -15.01 -5.46
CA LYS A 60 -15.24 -14.14 -6.49
C LYS A 60 -14.62 -12.75 -6.39
N GLY A 61 -14.18 -12.19 -7.52
CA GLY A 61 -13.44 -10.92 -7.56
C GLY A 61 -11.93 -11.07 -7.33
N ALA A 62 -11.43 -12.29 -7.14
CA ALA A 62 -10.00 -12.54 -7.20
C ALA A 62 -9.45 -12.14 -8.59
N PRO A 63 -8.23 -11.60 -8.64
CA PRO A 63 -7.60 -11.25 -9.90
C PRO A 63 -7.53 -12.41 -10.91
N ARG A 64 -7.81 -12.09 -12.18
CA ARG A 64 -7.85 -13.02 -13.32
C ARG A 64 -6.77 -12.67 -14.34
N PRO A 65 -6.27 -13.59 -15.18
CA PRO A 65 -5.45 -13.21 -16.33
C PRO A 65 -6.08 -12.05 -17.15
N PRO A 66 -5.28 -11.14 -17.73
CA PRO A 66 -5.83 -10.06 -18.54
C PRO A 66 -6.57 -10.62 -19.75
N ASP A 67 -7.67 -9.99 -20.13
CA ASP A 67 -8.30 -10.24 -21.43
C ASP A 67 -7.47 -9.59 -22.56
N PRO A 68 -7.78 -9.84 -23.85
CA PRO A 68 -6.98 -9.27 -24.94
C PRO A 68 -6.89 -7.74 -24.94
N ALA A 69 -7.95 -7.03 -24.53
CA ALA A 69 -7.94 -5.57 -24.49
C ALA A 69 -7.09 -5.04 -23.34
N GLU A 70 -7.17 -5.67 -22.17
CA GLU A 70 -6.27 -5.41 -21.04
C GLU A 70 -4.82 -5.71 -21.43
N HIS A 71 -4.56 -6.84 -22.08
CA HIS A 71 -3.22 -7.22 -22.52
C HIS A 71 -2.62 -6.16 -23.46
N GLU A 72 -3.39 -5.69 -24.44
CA GLU A 72 -2.95 -4.65 -25.37
C GLU A 72 -2.66 -3.33 -24.64
N ARG A 73 -3.57 -2.91 -23.75
CA ARG A 73 -3.44 -1.67 -22.97
C ARG A 73 -2.14 -1.62 -22.14
N TRP A 74 -1.73 -2.76 -21.56
CA TRP A 74 -0.52 -2.85 -20.74
C TRP A 74 0.64 -3.59 -21.43
N SER A 75 0.61 -3.75 -22.75
CA SER A 75 1.61 -4.49 -23.53
C SER A 75 3.05 -4.05 -23.23
N ARG A 76 3.28 -2.75 -23.02
CA ARG A 76 4.61 -2.21 -22.66
C ARG A 76 5.05 -2.58 -21.25
N ALA A 77 4.16 -2.54 -20.28
CA ALA A 77 4.45 -2.95 -18.90
C ALA A 77 4.68 -4.48 -18.84
N ILE A 78 3.84 -5.25 -19.54
CA ILE A 78 3.96 -6.71 -19.66
C ILE A 78 5.26 -7.08 -20.35
N GLY A 79 5.62 -6.40 -21.45
CA GLY A 79 6.87 -6.66 -22.18
C GLY A 79 8.13 -6.36 -21.35
N ALA A 80 8.10 -5.33 -20.50
CA ALA A 80 9.23 -4.97 -19.65
C ALA A 80 9.37 -5.86 -18.41
N LEU A 81 8.27 -6.24 -17.77
CA LEU A 81 8.27 -6.94 -16.47
C LEU A 81 8.08 -8.46 -16.61
N GLY A 82 7.55 -8.91 -17.74
CA GLY A 82 6.97 -10.23 -17.92
C GLY A 82 5.53 -10.30 -17.38
N LEU A 83 4.70 -11.12 -18.01
CA LEU A 83 3.28 -11.26 -17.69
C LEU A 83 3.06 -11.65 -16.21
N GLU A 84 3.81 -12.62 -15.70
CA GLU A 84 3.64 -13.08 -14.32
C GLU A 84 3.98 -12.01 -13.28
N THR A 85 5.07 -11.28 -13.48
CA THR A 85 5.50 -10.21 -12.58
C THR A 85 4.47 -9.08 -12.59
N TRP A 86 4.03 -8.67 -13.79
CA TRP A 86 3.00 -7.64 -13.93
C TRP A 86 1.69 -8.06 -13.27
N LEU A 87 1.25 -9.31 -13.46
CA LEU A 87 0.09 -9.88 -12.79
C LEU A 87 0.23 -9.80 -11.27
N ARG A 88 1.39 -10.11 -10.69
CA ARG A 88 1.59 -10.00 -9.24
C ARG A 88 1.55 -8.55 -8.78
N LEU A 89 2.28 -7.65 -9.44
CA LEU A 89 2.37 -6.25 -9.05
C LEU A 89 1.02 -5.54 -9.10
N ARG A 90 0.22 -5.76 -10.14
CA ARG A 90 -1.09 -5.11 -10.24
C ARG A 90 -2.09 -5.57 -9.17
N GLU A 91 -1.88 -6.76 -8.61
CA GLU A 91 -2.73 -7.36 -7.57
C GLU A 91 -2.37 -6.96 -6.14
N LEU A 92 -1.22 -6.32 -5.95
CA LEU A 92 -0.81 -5.81 -4.66
C LEU A 92 -1.70 -4.64 -4.26
N HIS A 93 -1.97 -4.55 -2.96
CA HIS A 93 -2.55 -3.36 -2.36
C HIS A 93 -1.44 -2.41 -1.92
N TYR A 94 -1.41 -1.22 -2.50
CA TYR A 94 -0.47 -0.17 -2.14
C TYR A 94 -1.17 0.85 -1.24
N ALA A 95 -0.55 1.19 -0.10
CA ALA A 95 -0.93 2.38 0.66
C ALA A 95 0.14 3.45 0.50
N ILE A 96 -0.29 4.63 0.05
CA ILE A 96 0.54 5.81 -0.17
C ILE A 96 0.23 6.80 0.94
N VAL A 97 1.24 7.07 1.78
CA VAL A 97 1.18 8.01 2.88
C VAL A 97 1.89 9.29 2.46
N GLY A 98 1.15 10.39 2.44
CA GLY A 98 1.53 11.65 1.82
C GLY A 98 1.25 11.60 0.33
N VAL A 99 0.26 12.37 -0.14
CA VAL A 99 -0.14 12.45 -1.55
C VAL A 99 0.19 13.79 -2.19
N GLY A 100 1.16 14.51 -1.62
CA GLY A 100 1.73 15.72 -2.18
C GLY A 100 2.46 15.48 -3.51
N ARG A 101 3.51 16.25 -3.80
CA ARG A 101 4.22 16.22 -5.08
C ARG A 101 4.62 14.82 -5.54
N THR A 102 5.39 14.11 -4.71
CA THR A 102 5.93 12.80 -5.10
C THR A 102 4.87 11.69 -4.96
N GLY A 103 4.06 11.75 -3.91
CA GLY A 103 3.00 10.77 -3.68
C GLY A 103 1.93 10.75 -4.78
N SER A 104 1.51 11.91 -5.27
CA SER A 104 0.54 12.00 -6.39
C SER A 104 1.09 11.40 -7.67
N LEU A 105 2.34 11.72 -8.05
CA LEU A 105 3.03 11.13 -9.20
C LEU A 105 3.10 9.59 -9.11
N LEU A 106 3.45 9.06 -7.94
CA LEU A 106 3.52 7.60 -7.73
C LEU A 106 2.14 6.95 -7.80
N ALA A 107 1.12 7.58 -7.22
CA ALA A 107 -0.25 7.08 -7.28
C ALA A 107 -0.74 6.99 -8.74
N THR A 108 -0.53 8.04 -9.54
CA THR A 108 -0.89 8.04 -10.95
C THR A 108 -0.09 7.00 -11.74
N SER A 109 1.21 6.89 -11.49
CA SER A 109 2.07 5.92 -12.17
C SER A 109 1.63 4.49 -11.87
N LEU A 110 1.31 4.17 -10.62
CA LEU A 110 0.81 2.85 -10.21
C LEU A 110 -0.55 2.55 -10.86
N ALA A 111 -1.49 3.50 -10.85
CA ALA A 111 -2.78 3.32 -11.50
C ALA A 111 -2.62 3.05 -13.00
N ARG A 112 -1.73 3.78 -13.68
CA ARG A 112 -1.42 3.58 -15.11
C ARG A 112 -0.70 2.26 -15.38
N LEU A 113 0.13 1.77 -14.45
CA LEU A 113 0.74 0.44 -14.51
C LEU A 113 -0.28 -0.69 -14.27
N GLY A 114 -1.52 -0.37 -13.93
CA GLY A 114 -2.61 -1.31 -13.75
C GLY A 114 -2.85 -1.73 -12.29
N ALA A 115 -2.20 -1.08 -11.31
CA ALA A 115 -2.43 -1.35 -9.90
C ALA A 115 -3.93 -1.27 -9.58
N GLN A 116 -4.47 -2.34 -9.01
CA GLN A 116 -5.91 -2.48 -8.80
C GLN A 116 -6.38 -1.98 -7.45
N SER A 117 -5.49 -1.66 -6.51
CA SER A 117 -5.88 -1.33 -5.14
C SER A 117 -4.93 -0.31 -4.55
N LEU A 118 -5.45 0.90 -4.32
CA LEU A 118 -4.68 2.01 -3.77
C LEU A 118 -5.42 2.58 -2.56
N THR A 119 -4.70 2.80 -1.47
CA THR A 119 -5.17 3.62 -0.35
C THR A 119 -4.31 4.87 -0.26
N LEU A 120 -4.95 6.03 -0.35
CA LEU A 120 -4.35 7.34 -0.24
C LEU A 120 -4.56 7.87 1.17
N ILE A 121 -3.48 8.24 1.86
CA ILE A 121 -3.51 8.71 3.25
C ILE A 121 -2.78 10.04 3.32
N ASP A 122 -3.51 11.11 3.60
CA ASP A 122 -2.95 12.46 3.77
C ASP A 122 -3.94 13.32 4.56
N PRO A 123 -3.52 14.02 5.64
CA PRO A 123 -4.43 14.86 6.42
C PRO A 123 -4.80 16.18 5.73
N ASP A 124 -4.05 16.61 4.72
CA ASP A 124 -4.11 17.98 4.25
C ASP A 124 -5.24 18.23 3.25
N ARG A 125 -5.54 19.52 3.10
CA ARG A 125 -6.35 20.06 2.03
C ARG A 125 -5.47 20.64 0.93
N LEU A 126 -6.02 20.73 -0.27
CA LEU A 126 -5.37 21.36 -1.40
C LEU A 126 -5.33 22.87 -1.22
N GLU A 127 -4.15 23.42 -1.38
CA GLU A 127 -3.90 24.84 -1.53
C GLU A 127 -3.49 25.17 -2.97
N ILE A 128 -3.55 26.44 -3.35
CA ILE A 128 -3.27 26.86 -4.72
C ILE A 128 -1.87 26.43 -5.20
N HIS A 129 -0.86 26.50 -4.32
CA HIS A 129 0.51 26.12 -4.65
C HIS A 129 0.67 24.61 -4.90
N ASN A 130 -0.31 23.79 -4.49
CA ASN A 130 -0.31 22.35 -4.78
C ASN A 130 -0.74 22.07 -6.22
N VAL A 131 -1.53 22.93 -6.85
CA VAL A 131 -2.05 22.70 -8.21
C VAL A 131 -0.91 22.54 -9.22
N ASP A 132 0.15 23.34 -9.09
CA ASP A 132 1.31 23.28 -9.99
C ASP A 132 2.37 22.25 -9.56
N ALA A 133 2.15 21.57 -8.42
CA ALA A 133 3.12 20.68 -7.80
C ALA A 133 2.63 19.24 -7.66
N MET A 134 1.33 18.98 -7.76
CA MET A 134 0.71 17.66 -7.62
C MET A 134 0.10 17.21 -8.94
N ASP A 135 0.27 15.93 -9.25
CA ASP A 135 -0.36 15.33 -10.42
C ASP A 135 -1.85 15.06 -10.17
N GLY A 136 -2.68 15.22 -11.20
CA GLY A 136 -4.11 14.85 -11.14
C GLY A 136 -5.03 15.81 -10.37
N VAL A 137 -4.58 17.00 -9.97
CA VAL A 137 -5.43 18.01 -9.29
C VAL A 137 -5.57 19.27 -10.15
N ARG A 138 -6.67 20.02 -9.96
CA ARG A 138 -6.99 21.22 -10.74
C ARG A 138 -7.29 22.40 -9.83
N VAL A 139 -7.30 23.62 -10.37
CA VAL A 139 -7.66 24.85 -9.62
C VAL A 139 -9.03 24.73 -8.95
N ALA A 140 -9.99 24.05 -9.59
CA ALA A 140 -11.32 23.81 -9.04
C ALA A 140 -11.33 22.91 -7.79
N ASP A 141 -10.22 22.21 -7.50
CA ASP A 141 -10.10 21.31 -6.36
C ASP A 141 -9.56 21.99 -5.10
N VAL A 142 -9.15 23.27 -5.17
CA VAL A 142 -8.61 24.01 -4.03
C VAL A 142 -9.62 24.02 -2.87
N GLY A 143 -9.14 23.71 -1.67
CA GLY A 143 -9.93 23.56 -0.45
C GLY A 143 -10.47 22.14 -0.20
N ARG A 144 -10.47 21.24 -1.20
CA ARG A 144 -10.81 19.82 -1.01
C ARG A 144 -9.69 19.09 -0.28
N ALA A 145 -9.98 17.94 0.33
CA ALA A 145 -8.92 17.06 0.84
C ALA A 145 -8.05 16.57 -0.33
N LYS A 146 -6.72 16.58 -0.17
CA LYS A 146 -5.77 16.15 -1.23
C LYS A 146 -6.09 14.74 -1.73
N VAL A 147 -6.38 13.82 -0.80
CA VAL A 147 -6.73 12.42 -1.11
C VAL A 147 -7.99 12.28 -1.94
N ASP A 148 -9.01 13.14 -1.74
CA ASP A 148 -10.28 13.02 -2.44
C ASP A 148 -10.16 13.52 -3.87
N ALA A 149 -9.52 14.68 -4.06
CA ALA A 149 -9.27 15.23 -5.39
C ALA A 149 -8.40 14.29 -6.23
N LEU A 150 -7.31 13.78 -5.65
CA LEU A 150 -6.46 12.82 -6.34
C LEU A 150 -7.19 11.51 -6.64
N ARG A 151 -7.97 10.95 -5.70
CA ARG A 151 -8.76 9.73 -5.93
C ARG A 151 -9.67 9.88 -7.15
N ASP A 152 -10.36 11.00 -7.28
CA ASP A 152 -11.29 11.23 -8.37
C ASP A 152 -10.57 11.27 -9.72
N SER A 153 -9.39 11.90 -9.80
CA SER A 153 -8.56 11.86 -11.01
C SER A 153 -8.03 10.44 -11.30
N LEU A 154 -7.61 9.70 -10.27
CA LEU A 154 -7.16 8.31 -10.44
C LEU A 154 -8.29 7.39 -10.92
N ALA A 155 -9.54 7.67 -10.56
CA ALA A 155 -10.69 6.89 -11.00
C ALA A 155 -10.87 6.94 -12.53
N GLU A 156 -10.43 8.03 -13.19
CA GLU A 156 -10.51 8.17 -14.65
C GLU A 156 -9.51 7.26 -15.39
N VAL A 157 -8.40 6.88 -14.74
CA VAL A 157 -7.33 6.08 -15.36
C VAL A 157 -7.20 4.66 -14.81
N SER A 158 -7.71 4.42 -13.60
CA SER A 158 -7.61 3.14 -12.91
C SER A 158 -8.39 2.02 -13.62
N ALA A 159 -7.86 0.81 -13.57
CA ALA A 159 -8.57 -0.40 -14.01
C ALA A 159 -9.60 -0.90 -12.99
N SER A 160 -9.53 -0.42 -11.75
CA SER A 160 -10.43 -0.80 -10.65
C SER A 160 -10.74 0.41 -9.75
N PRO A 161 -11.51 1.40 -10.24
CA PRO A 161 -11.83 2.62 -9.50
C PRO A 161 -12.49 2.35 -8.14
N GLU A 162 -13.28 1.29 -8.03
CA GLU A 162 -13.98 0.86 -6.81
C GLU A 162 -13.05 0.40 -5.68
N ARG A 163 -11.77 0.20 -5.98
CA ARG A 163 -10.73 -0.21 -5.03
C ARG A 163 -9.77 0.94 -4.68
N LEU A 164 -10.13 2.17 -5.01
CA LEU A 164 -9.44 3.38 -4.58
C LEU A 164 -10.06 3.86 -3.25
N THR A 165 -9.25 3.91 -2.19
CA THR A 165 -9.66 4.41 -0.88
C THR A 165 -8.95 5.73 -0.59
N ALA A 166 -9.70 6.76 -0.23
CA ALA A 166 -9.16 8.04 0.21
C ALA A 166 -9.38 8.21 1.72
N LEU A 167 -8.32 8.57 2.43
CA LEU A 167 -8.36 8.75 3.87
C LEU A 167 -7.71 10.07 4.27
N ALA A 168 -8.55 11.08 4.53
CA ALA A 168 -8.11 12.42 4.92
C ALA A 168 -7.64 12.42 6.39
N ALA A 169 -6.49 11.82 6.67
CA ALA A 169 -6.02 11.55 8.03
C ALA A 169 -4.50 11.49 8.13
N SER A 170 -3.98 11.87 9.30
CA SER A 170 -2.59 11.56 9.65
C SER A 170 -2.41 10.05 9.76
N VAL A 171 -1.25 9.55 9.31
CA VAL A 171 -0.84 8.14 9.48
C VAL A 171 -0.80 7.70 10.94
N THR A 172 -0.62 8.66 11.87
CA THR A 172 -0.64 8.40 13.32
C THR A 172 -2.05 8.16 13.88
N SER A 173 -3.10 8.40 13.09
CA SER A 173 -4.47 8.08 13.49
C SER A 173 -4.74 6.57 13.41
N VAL A 174 -5.58 6.05 14.32
CA VAL A 174 -5.93 4.63 14.37
C VAL A 174 -6.48 4.13 13.02
N ARG A 175 -7.37 4.90 12.39
CA ARG A 175 -7.96 4.55 11.09
C ARG A 175 -6.91 4.42 9.98
N ALA A 176 -5.93 5.33 9.94
CA ALA A 176 -4.88 5.31 8.94
C ALA A 176 -3.87 4.21 9.20
N LEU A 177 -3.54 3.95 10.46
CA LEU A 177 -2.70 2.82 10.85
C LEU A 177 -3.33 1.50 10.43
N VAL A 178 -4.63 1.31 10.69
CA VAL A 178 -5.36 0.09 10.28
C VAL A 178 -5.35 -0.07 8.76
N ALA A 179 -5.58 1.02 8.01
CA ALA A 179 -5.55 0.99 6.55
C ALA A 179 -4.15 0.70 5.99
N ALA A 180 -3.11 1.36 6.52
CA ALA A 180 -1.72 1.13 6.14
C ALA A 180 -1.27 -0.31 6.45
N LYS A 181 -1.62 -0.83 7.62
CA LYS A 181 -1.36 -2.24 8.00
C LYS A 181 -1.98 -3.24 7.02
N ALA A 182 -3.15 -2.93 6.47
CA ALA A 182 -3.86 -3.82 5.55
C ALA A 182 -3.19 -3.92 4.17
N ALA A 183 -2.37 -2.92 3.79
CA ALA A 183 -1.67 -2.91 2.52
C ALA A 183 -0.60 -4.01 2.40
N ASP A 184 -0.29 -4.39 1.17
CA ASP A 184 0.82 -5.27 0.85
C ASP A 184 2.14 -4.50 0.78
N VAL A 185 2.11 -3.26 0.29
CA VAL A 185 3.27 -2.36 0.15
C VAL A 185 2.93 -0.99 0.71
N LEU A 186 3.84 -0.43 1.51
CA LEU A 186 3.77 0.94 1.99
C LEU A 186 4.67 1.84 1.14
N ILE A 187 4.16 3.01 0.80
CA ILE A 187 4.91 4.07 0.14
C ILE A 187 4.79 5.31 1.03
N ALA A 188 5.92 5.81 1.52
CA ALA A 188 5.97 7.02 2.33
C ALA A 188 6.57 8.17 1.50
N SER A 189 5.78 9.21 1.28
CA SER A 189 6.17 10.47 0.64
C SER A 189 5.75 11.62 1.56
N VAL A 190 6.24 11.59 2.80
CA VAL A 190 5.87 12.51 3.87
C VAL A 190 6.99 13.53 4.12
N ASP A 191 6.64 14.68 4.66
CA ASP A 191 7.55 15.80 4.94
C ASP A 191 7.93 15.93 6.42
N THR A 192 7.31 15.13 7.31
CA THR A 192 7.61 15.11 8.74
C THR A 192 8.28 13.80 9.16
N ASP A 193 9.24 13.92 10.08
CA ASP A 193 9.95 12.76 10.63
C ASP A 193 9.00 11.85 11.43
N ALA A 194 8.04 12.43 12.15
CA ALA A 194 7.05 11.66 12.90
C ALA A 194 6.20 10.75 11.99
N ALA A 195 5.75 11.26 10.83
CA ALA A 195 5.01 10.46 9.87
C ALA A 195 5.92 9.40 9.21
N ARG A 196 7.16 9.75 8.89
CA ARG A 196 8.14 8.81 8.30
C ARG A 196 8.45 7.66 9.23
N LEU A 197 8.74 7.95 10.50
CA LEU A 197 8.99 6.95 11.54
C LEU A 197 7.75 6.10 11.83
N SER A 198 6.54 6.68 11.73
CA SER A 198 5.30 5.92 11.85
C SER A 198 5.16 4.89 10.72
N CYS A 199 5.42 5.28 9.47
CA CYS A 199 5.45 4.36 8.33
C CYS A 199 6.50 3.26 8.51
N ALA A 200 7.71 3.62 8.93
CA ALA A 200 8.79 2.67 9.22
C ALA A 200 8.40 1.66 10.30
N THR A 201 7.74 2.13 11.36
CA THR A 201 7.27 1.29 12.48
C THR A 201 6.19 0.32 12.01
N ILE A 202 5.20 0.80 11.23
CA ILE A 202 4.16 -0.07 10.66
C ILE A 202 4.79 -1.12 9.73
N ALA A 203 5.74 -0.71 8.89
CA ALA A 203 6.43 -1.62 7.98
C ALA A 203 7.19 -2.72 8.73
N ALA A 204 7.94 -2.36 9.78
CA ALA A 204 8.69 -3.30 10.60
C ALA A 204 7.76 -4.25 11.38
N LEU A 205 6.74 -3.73 12.05
CA LEU A 205 5.82 -4.54 12.87
C LEU A 205 4.97 -5.52 12.07
N TYR A 206 4.59 -5.13 10.84
CA TYR A 206 3.67 -5.92 10.02
C TYR A 206 4.33 -6.53 8.79
N ALA A 207 5.67 -6.58 8.76
CA ALA A 207 6.47 -7.13 7.69
C ALA A 207 5.99 -6.62 6.31
N LYS A 208 5.94 -5.30 6.13
CA LYS A 208 5.60 -4.68 4.85
C LYS A 208 6.87 -4.17 4.16
N PRO A 209 7.05 -4.44 2.86
CA PRO A 209 7.94 -3.63 2.04
C PRO A 209 7.55 -2.16 2.16
N LEU A 210 8.53 -1.30 2.40
CA LEU A 210 8.37 0.15 2.49
C LEU A 210 9.26 0.82 1.46
N LEU A 211 8.66 1.63 0.59
CA LEU A 211 9.36 2.59 -0.25
C LEU A 211 9.24 3.98 0.40
N ASP A 212 10.30 4.43 1.06
CA ASP A 212 10.39 5.79 1.62
C ASP A 212 11.08 6.71 0.62
N ILE A 213 10.44 7.85 0.34
CA ILE A 213 10.95 8.84 -0.60
C ILE A 213 10.91 10.20 0.07
N GLY A 214 12.09 10.83 0.14
CA GLY A 214 12.28 12.18 0.63
C GLY A 214 12.81 13.08 -0.47
N THR A 215 12.30 14.29 -0.57
CA THR A 215 12.88 15.35 -1.41
C THR A 215 12.89 16.64 -0.62
N GLY A 216 13.94 17.46 -0.78
CA GLY A 216 14.08 18.68 -0.01
C GLY A 216 14.86 19.75 -0.76
N VAL A 217 14.52 21.01 -0.46
CA VAL A 217 15.31 22.18 -0.89
C VAL A 217 15.68 22.95 0.36
N HIS A 218 16.98 23.08 0.63
CA HIS A 218 17.50 23.74 1.82
C HIS A 218 18.29 24.99 1.41
N GLY A 219 18.07 26.10 2.11
CA GLY A 219 18.86 27.33 1.92
C GLY A 219 20.28 27.15 2.45
N VAL A 220 21.28 27.62 1.71
CA VAL A 220 22.69 27.61 2.12
C VAL A 220 23.32 28.94 1.68
N GLY A 221 23.44 29.87 2.63
CA GLY A 221 23.81 31.26 2.33
C GLY A 221 22.81 31.89 1.37
N ASP A 222 23.30 32.49 0.29
CA ASP A 222 22.48 33.06 -0.80
C ASP A 222 22.00 32.01 -1.82
N GLY A 223 22.41 30.75 -1.66
CA GLY A 223 22.09 29.65 -2.58
C GLY A 223 21.03 28.69 -2.05
N ARG A 224 20.64 27.73 -2.90
CA ARG A 224 19.77 26.60 -2.54
C ARG A 224 20.44 25.28 -2.87
N ARG A 225 20.31 24.30 -1.99
CA ARG A 225 20.68 22.89 -2.23
C ARG A 225 19.43 22.06 -2.39
N LEU A 226 19.41 21.23 -3.42
CA LEU A 226 18.33 20.29 -3.68
C LEU A 226 18.86 18.88 -3.43
N GLY A 227 18.04 18.04 -2.79
CA GLY A 227 18.38 16.65 -2.50
C GLY A 227 17.16 15.76 -2.59
N ALA A 228 17.41 14.49 -2.85
CA ALA A 228 16.41 13.43 -2.82
C ALA A 228 17.02 12.16 -2.26
N ASP A 229 16.20 11.36 -1.61
CA ASP A 229 16.55 10.02 -1.14
C ASP A 229 15.40 9.07 -1.44
N VAL A 230 15.73 7.85 -1.87
CA VAL A 230 14.79 6.78 -2.21
C VAL A 230 15.29 5.51 -1.56
N ARG A 231 14.54 5.02 -0.58
CA ARG A 231 14.93 3.89 0.26
C ARG A 231 13.87 2.80 0.15
N LEU A 232 14.29 1.64 -0.34
CA LEU A 232 13.47 0.42 -0.31
C LEU A 232 13.88 -0.42 0.91
N VAL A 233 12.97 -0.59 1.85
CA VAL A 233 13.10 -1.47 3.00
C VAL A 233 12.27 -2.72 2.75
N VAL A 234 12.92 -3.88 2.78
CA VAL A 234 12.26 -5.18 2.61
C VAL A 234 12.31 -5.95 3.94
N PRO A 235 11.22 -6.60 4.37
CA PRO A 235 11.21 -7.40 5.58
C PRO A 235 12.33 -8.45 5.59
N GLY A 236 13.04 -8.55 6.71
CA GLY A 236 14.21 -9.42 6.87
C GLY A 236 15.55 -8.76 6.56
N ASP A 237 15.56 -7.56 5.99
CA ASP A 237 16.76 -6.71 5.82
C ASP A 237 16.79 -5.58 6.88
N ARG A 238 17.58 -4.54 6.65
CA ARG A 238 17.69 -3.32 7.46
C ARG A 238 16.40 -2.50 7.43
N CYS A 239 15.95 -2.05 8.60
CA CYS A 239 14.84 -1.12 8.71
C CYS A 239 15.28 0.32 8.38
N LEU A 240 14.32 1.25 8.28
CA LEU A 240 14.61 2.64 7.93
C LEU A 240 15.56 3.33 8.95
N LEU A 241 15.45 2.99 10.25
CA LEU A 241 16.37 3.48 11.28
C LEU A 241 17.81 2.97 11.08
N CYS A 242 17.97 1.72 10.62
CA CYS A 242 19.29 1.18 10.28
C CYS A 242 19.94 1.91 9.09
N LEU A 243 19.14 2.60 8.27
CA LEU A 243 19.59 3.39 7.13
C LEU A 243 19.81 4.87 7.49
N GLY A 244 19.71 5.25 8.77
CA GLY A 244 19.98 6.61 9.25
C GLY A 244 18.82 7.59 9.07
N ALA A 245 17.58 7.11 9.18
CA ALA A 245 16.40 7.96 9.27
C ALA A 245 16.10 8.45 10.68
#